data_AF-A0A7W1LW50-F1
#
_entry.id   AF-A0A7W1LW50-F1
#
_cell.length_a   1.000
_cell.length_b   1.000
_cell.length_c   1.000
_cell.angle_alpha   90.00
_cell.angle_beta   90.00
_cell.angle_gamma   90.00
#
_symmetry.space_group_name_H-M   'P 1'
#
loop_
_entity.id
_entity.type
_entity.pdbx_description
1 polymer ?
#
loop_
_entity_poly.entity_id
_entity_poly.type
_entity_poly.pdbx_seq_one_letter_code
_entity_poly.pdbx_strand_id
1 'polypeptide(L)'
;MNKRTNRLLVGVAAVLGVGGLGAAGAFIMKKREPRAAKKRRGRTTEAGDVWARPGMRVIFRAELMPGRDSSERIFRVASVLPSGRVTLEGFAGEHMEKEFEALR
;
A
#
# COMPACT_ATOMS: atom_id res chain seq x y z
N MET A 1 -2.15 -42.18 -5.22
CA MET A 1 -2.47 -41.53 -3.94
C MET A 1 -3.38 -40.32 -4.17
N ASN A 2 -4.62 -40.42 -3.65
CA ASN A 2 -5.43 -39.38 -2.99
C ASN A 2 -5.80 -38.13 -3.84
N LYS A 3 -6.81 -38.22 -4.72
CA LYS A 3 -8.22 -37.80 -4.50
C LYS A 3 -8.40 -36.39 -3.89
N ARG A 4 -8.97 -35.46 -4.67
CA ARG A 4 -10.26 -34.78 -4.39
C ARG A 4 -10.66 -33.83 -5.52
N THR A 5 -11.66 -34.30 -6.25
CA THR A 5 -12.53 -33.64 -7.22
C THR A 5 -13.43 -32.63 -6.51
N ASN A 6 -13.50 -31.38 -6.97
CA ASN A 6 -14.61 -30.49 -6.67
C ASN A 6 -15.37 -30.20 -7.96
N ARG A 7 -16.54 -30.84 -8.07
CA ARG A 7 -17.58 -30.56 -9.05
C ARG A 7 -18.32 -29.30 -8.61
N LEU A 8 -18.44 -28.31 -9.49
CA LEU A 8 -19.54 -27.37 -9.45
C LEU A 8 -20.39 -27.58 -10.70
N LEU A 9 -21.58 -28.10 -10.41
CA LEU A 9 -22.69 -28.34 -11.30
C LEU A 9 -23.30 -27.03 -11.79
N VAL A 10 -23.66 -27.04 -13.07
CA VAL A 10 -25.01 -26.66 -13.55
C VAL A 10 -25.40 -25.19 -13.39
N GLY A 11 -25.28 -24.47 -14.50
CA GLY A 11 -26.29 -23.50 -14.93
C GLY A 11 -26.79 -23.93 -16.32
N VAL A 12 -28.02 -24.44 -16.40
CA VAL A 12 -28.76 -24.76 -17.63
C VAL A 12 -29.86 -23.73 -17.80
N ALA A 13 -29.90 -23.07 -18.96
CA ALA A 13 -31.07 -22.48 -19.64
C ALA A 13 -30.55 -21.72 -20.88
N ALA A 14 -31.10 -21.74 -22.09
CA ALA A 14 -32.19 -22.43 -22.77
C ALA A 14 -31.86 -22.14 -24.27
N VAL A 15 -31.62 -23.12 -25.15
CA VAL A 15 -32.60 -23.90 -25.92
C VAL A 15 -33.52 -23.02 -26.81
N LEU A 16 -33.37 -23.25 -28.13
CA LEU A 16 -34.26 -22.97 -29.29
C LEU A 16 -34.10 -21.64 -30.04
N GLY A 17 -33.82 -21.76 -31.35
CA GLY A 17 -34.00 -20.67 -32.31
C GLY A 17 -33.34 -20.92 -33.67
N VAL A 18 -33.79 -21.94 -34.40
CA VAL A 18 -33.59 -22.03 -35.86
C VAL A 18 -34.46 -20.96 -36.53
N GLY A 19 -33.88 -20.09 -37.38
CA GLY A 19 -34.64 -19.31 -38.36
C GLY A 19 -34.17 -17.86 -38.55
N GLY A 20 -33.93 -17.49 -39.81
CA GLY A 20 -34.12 -16.10 -40.27
C GLY A 20 -32.87 -15.33 -40.69
N LEU A 21 -32.64 -15.29 -42.01
CA LEU A 21 -32.03 -14.14 -42.69
C LEU A 21 -32.79 -12.87 -42.30
N GLY A 22 -32.10 -11.84 -41.80
CA GLY A 22 -32.71 -10.57 -41.44
C GLY A 22 -31.67 -9.46 -41.33
N ALA A 23 -31.82 -8.45 -42.17
CA ALA A 23 -30.91 -7.34 -42.37
C ALA A 23 -30.82 -6.37 -41.18
N ALA A 24 -29.73 -5.58 -41.19
CA ALA A 24 -29.59 -4.27 -40.56
C ALA A 24 -29.46 -4.22 -39.02
N GLY A 25 -28.31 -3.70 -38.57
CA GLY A 25 -27.99 -3.43 -37.17
C GLY A 25 -26.48 -3.57 -36.94
N ALA A 26 -25.64 -2.76 -37.58
CA ALA A 26 -25.19 -1.49 -37.02
C ALA A 26 -24.50 -1.64 -35.64
N PHE A 27 -23.19 -1.33 -35.64
CA PHE A 27 -22.34 -1.00 -34.48
C PHE A 27 -21.85 -2.17 -33.59
N ILE A 28 -20.89 -2.95 -34.10
CA ILE A 28 -19.88 -3.56 -33.22
C ILE A 28 -18.66 -2.63 -33.19
N MET A 29 -18.57 -1.90 -32.08
CA MET A 29 -17.47 -1.04 -31.66
C MET A 29 -16.11 -1.73 -31.85
N LYS A 30 -15.32 -1.21 -32.79
CA LYS A 30 -13.92 -1.57 -32.96
C LYS A 30 -13.11 -0.95 -31.82
N LYS A 31 -12.69 -1.81 -30.88
CA LYS A 31 -11.63 -1.59 -29.87
C LYS A 31 -10.57 -0.61 -30.37
N ARG A 32 -10.57 0.61 -29.82
CA ARG A 32 -9.35 1.41 -29.70
C ARG A 32 -8.89 1.25 -28.28
N GLU A 33 -7.78 0.51 -28.15
CA GLU A 33 -7.04 0.34 -26.92
C GLU A 33 -6.92 1.68 -26.18
N PRO A 34 -7.17 1.74 -24.87
CA PRO A 34 -6.79 2.91 -24.11
C PRO A 34 -5.28 3.06 -24.28
N ARG A 35 -4.87 4.09 -25.03
CA ARG A 35 -3.48 4.50 -25.18
C ARG A 35 -2.90 4.52 -23.78
N ALA A 36 -1.97 3.59 -23.57
CA ALA A 36 -1.32 3.26 -22.33
C ALA A 36 -1.27 4.46 -21.40
N ALA A 37 -2.14 4.46 -20.38
CA ALA A 37 -1.99 5.28 -19.20
C ALA A 37 -0.53 5.13 -18.80
N LYS A 38 0.22 6.22 -18.98
CA LYS A 38 1.64 6.37 -18.68
C LYS A 38 1.90 5.55 -17.44
N LYS A 39 2.56 4.38 -17.61
CA LYS A 39 2.98 3.51 -16.52
C LYS A 39 3.66 4.44 -15.54
N ARG A 40 2.95 4.81 -14.47
CA ARG A 40 3.56 5.32 -13.26
C ARG A 40 4.49 4.18 -12.94
N ARG A 41 5.78 4.38 -13.24
CA ARG A 41 6.85 3.50 -12.79
C ARG A 41 6.41 3.13 -11.40
N GLY A 42 6.17 1.84 -11.18
CA GLY A 42 6.08 1.33 -9.84
C GLY A 42 7.38 1.80 -9.20
N ARG A 43 7.30 2.95 -8.52
CA ARG A 43 8.07 3.17 -7.32
C ARG A 43 7.67 1.95 -6.55
N THR A 44 8.60 1.00 -6.58
CA THR A 44 8.55 -0.18 -5.78
C THR A 44 7.94 0.26 -4.45
N THR A 45 6.71 -0.18 -4.20
CA THR A 45 6.17 -0.23 -2.87
C THR A 45 6.99 -1.32 -2.17
N GLU A 46 8.31 -1.12 -2.06
CA GLU A 46 9.13 -1.87 -1.13
C GLU A 46 8.57 -1.47 0.22
N ALA A 47 7.91 -2.40 0.89
CA ALA A 47 7.50 -2.33 2.29
C ALA A 47 7.08 -0.92 2.74
N GLY A 48 5.77 -0.62 2.59
CA GLY A 48 5.15 0.70 2.80
C GLY A 48 5.92 1.64 3.73
N ASP A 49 6.10 2.87 3.26
CA ASP A 49 6.82 4.01 3.86
C ASP A 49 6.79 4.04 5.41
N VAL A 50 7.60 3.18 6.04
CA VAL A 50 7.69 3.05 7.50
C VAL A 50 8.92 3.85 7.90
N TRP A 51 8.67 5.10 8.29
CA TRP A 51 9.66 6.11 8.66
C TRP A 51 10.51 5.75 9.89
N ALA A 52 10.08 4.74 10.67
CA ALA A 52 10.76 4.30 11.88
C ALA A 52 10.74 2.78 12.05
N ARG A 53 11.81 2.23 12.63
CA ARG A 53 11.91 0.80 12.99
C ARG A 53 12.56 0.67 14.37
N PRO A 54 12.26 -0.38 15.16
CA PRO A 54 12.98 -0.65 16.41
C PRO A 54 14.50 -0.65 16.19
N GLY A 55 15.23 0.00 17.10
CA GLY A 55 16.69 0.23 17.02
C GLY A 55 17.13 1.36 16.11
N MET A 56 16.25 1.94 15.29
CA MET A 56 16.57 3.06 14.41
C MET A 56 16.86 4.33 15.22
N ARG A 57 17.89 5.08 14.83
CA ARG A 57 18.19 6.39 15.42
C ARG A 57 17.27 7.45 14.81
N VAL A 58 16.70 8.28 15.68
CA VAL A 58 15.88 9.44 15.31
C VAL A 58 16.42 10.66 16.06
N ILE A 59 16.27 11.83 15.46
CA ILE A 59 16.78 13.08 16.03
C ILE A 59 15.60 14.01 16.23
N PHE A 60 15.35 14.46 17.46
CA PHE A 60 14.31 15.45 17.71
C PHE A 60 14.68 16.79 17.08
N ARG A 61 13.66 17.43 16.51
CA ARG A 61 13.76 18.80 16.01
C ARG A 61 14.15 19.76 17.11
N ALA A 62 15.02 20.72 16.81
CA ALA A 62 15.58 21.65 17.78
C ALA A 62 14.50 22.48 18.49
N GLU A 63 13.41 22.81 17.78
CA GLU A 63 12.27 23.55 18.32
C GLU A 63 11.50 22.80 19.41
N LEU A 64 11.54 21.47 19.43
CA LEU A 64 10.85 20.66 20.44
C LEU A 64 11.71 20.41 21.68
N MET A 65 13.03 20.52 21.55
CA MET A 65 13.99 20.36 22.65
C MET A 65 14.96 21.55 22.70
N PRO A 66 14.47 22.77 23.05
CA PRO A 66 15.34 23.94 23.14
C PRO A 66 16.38 23.76 24.25
N GLY A 67 17.57 24.33 24.05
CA GLY A 67 18.67 24.26 25.02
C GLY A 67 19.36 22.90 25.11
N ARG A 68 19.11 21.99 24.16
CA ARG A 68 19.80 20.70 24.02
C ARG A 68 20.70 20.68 22.80
N ASP A 69 21.89 20.12 22.96
CA ASP A 69 22.80 19.93 21.83
C ASP A 69 22.26 18.89 20.84
N SER A 70 22.76 18.90 19.61
CA SER A 70 22.35 17.93 18.58
C SER A 70 22.54 16.48 19.04
N SER A 71 23.62 16.19 19.77
CA SER A 71 23.91 14.87 20.33
C SER A 71 22.91 14.41 21.38
N GLU A 72 22.37 15.35 22.18
CA GLU A 72 21.39 15.06 23.23
C GLU A 72 19.97 14.85 22.68
N ARG A 73 19.73 15.19 21.40
CA ARG A 73 18.44 15.03 20.71
C ARG A 73 18.34 13.70 19.96
N ILE A 74 19.37 12.86 20.02
CA ILE A 74 19.43 11.57 19.31
C ILE A 74 18.94 10.46 20.22
N PHE A 75 17.88 9.78 19.78
CA PHE A 75 17.30 8.65 20.50
C PHE A 75 17.19 7.43 19.60
N ARG A 76 16.98 6.27 20.20
CA ARG A 76 16.67 5.03 19.49
C ARG A 76 15.20 4.68 19.66
N VAL A 77 14.59 4.24 18.58
CA VAL A 77 13.21 3.73 18.59
C VAL A 77 13.18 2.41 19.34
N ALA A 78 12.38 2.32 20.40
CA ALA A 78 12.16 1.08 21.13
C ALA A 78 11.11 0.20 20.45
N SER A 79 9.95 0.79 20.10
CA SER A 79 8.88 0.09 19.38
C SER A 79 8.09 1.05 18.48
N VAL A 80 7.49 0.49 17.43
CA VAL A 80 6.54 1.19 16.55
C VAL A 80 5.15 0.69 16.90
N LEU A 81 4.25 1.60 17.22
CA LEU A 81 2.88 1.30 17.61
C LEU A 81 1.99 1.14 16.37
N PRO A 82 0.85 0.42 16.47
CA PRO A 82 -0.11 0.31 15.37
C PRO A 82 -0.68 1.65 14.90
N SER A 83 -0.60 2.69 15.75
CA SER A 83 -0.98 4.07 15.44
C SER A 83 0.01 4.79 14.52
N GLY A 84 1.18 4.22 14.25
CA GLY A 84 2.29 4.86 13.54
C GLY A 84 3.16 5.77 14.41
N ARG A 85 2.86 5.88 15.71
CA ARG A 85 3.73 6.53 16.71
C ARG A 85 4.86 5.59 17.14
N VAL A 86 5.90 6.16 17.75
CA VAL A 86 7.04 5.41 18.29
C VAL A 86 7.23 5.65 19.77
N THR A 87 7.73 4.65 20.47
CA THR A 87 8.34 4.83 21.79
C THR A 87 9.86 4.84 21.64
N LEU A 88 10.56 5.47 22.58
CA LEU A 88 12.00 5.67 22.51
C LEU A 88 12.69 5.01 23.71
N GLU A 89 13.91 4.52 23.50
CA GLU A 89 14.74 3.97 24.56
C GLU A 89 15.08 5.06 25.58
N GLY A 90 14.71 4.84 26.84
CA GLY A 90 15.01 5.76 27.94
C GLY A 90 14.29 7.11 27.89
N PHE A 91 13.34 7.31 26.99
CA PHE A 91 12.58 8.57 26.86
C PHE A 91 11.07 8.30 26.84
N ALA A 92 10.38 8.90 27.81
CA ALA A 92 8.97 8.62 28.06
C ALA A 92 8.05 9.20 26.98
N GLY A 93 6.88 8.57 26.81
CA GLY A 93 5.83 9.02 25.92
C GLY A 93 5.87 8.41 24.52
N GLU A 94 4.84 8.75 23.73
CA GLU A 94 4.69 8.34 22.35
C GLU A 94 4.91 9.52 21.41
N HIS A 95 5.73 9.30 20.38
CA HIS A 95 6.22 10.35 19.50
C HIS A 95 5.79 10.12 18.06
N MET A 96 5.58 11.20 17.31
CA MET A 96 5.17 11.22 15.91
C MET A 96 6.34 11.61 15.01
N GLU A 97 6.32 11.15 13.76
CA GLU A 97 7.34 11.45 12.74
C GLU A 97 7.71 12.93 12.65
N LYS A 98 6.69 13.81 12.68
CA LYS A 98 6.85 15.27 12.54
C LYS A 98 7.73 15.93 13.62
N GLU A 99 7.94 15.23 14.74
CA GLU A 99 8.76 15.69 15.86
C GLU A 99 10.24 15.45 15.63
N PHE A 100 10.57 14.62 14.64
CA PHE A 100 11.91 14.26 14.27
C PHE A 100 12.36 14.99 13.01
N GLU A 101 13.67 15.13 12.88
CA GLU A 101 14.29 15.59 11.65
C GLU A 101 14.15 14.50 10.58
N ALA A 102 13.94 14.90 9.33
CA ALA A 102 13.83 13.96 8.22
C ALA A 102 15.15 13.20 8.01
N LEU A 103 15.06 11.88 7.85
CA LEU A 103 16.21 11.04 7.47
C LEU A 103 16.67 11.48 6.06
N ARG A 104 17.92 11.94 5.96
CA ARG A 104 18.58 12.30 4.70
C ARG A 104 19.34 11.12 4.10
#